data_AF-A0A938TTX7-F1
#
_entry.id   AF-A0A938TTX7-F1
#
_cell.length_a   1.000
_cell.length_b   1.000
_cell.length_c   1.000
_cell.angle_alpha   90.00
_cell.angle_beta   90.00
_cell.angle_gamma   90.00
#
_symmetry.space_group_name_H-M   'P 1'
#
loop_
_entity.id
_entity.type
_entity.pdbx_description
1 polymer ?
#
loop_
_entity_poly.entity_id
_entity_poly.type
_entity_poly.pdbx_seq_one_letter_code
_entity_poly.pdbx_strand_id
1 'polypeptide(L)'
;MTIIERIRKKVRDGDYELTIPHFFEEMADDKLTFSDIENAIAKGRVRKKVYPRPSWYQIRNRWPRAGRQRNRHRLPIQDHRANYSSLRLIKLRCPMKKRTRKYDYGECEICNSKMVERRIKQDFWIRGKLVIIDNVPAGVCSQCGSKVVNAETGKRLATVLQSPKKWSKASVIRVPIVELRP
;
A
#
# COMPACT_ATOMS: atom_id res chain seq x y z
N MET A 1 19.93 17.79 11.17
CA MET A 1 18.73 17.09 10.66
C MET A 1 18.38 15.98 11.62
N THR A 2 17.17 16.00 12.18
CA THR A 2 16.69 15.00 13.15
C THR A 2 16.36 13.66 12.47
N ILE A 3 16.22 12.58 13.26
CA ILE A 3 15.82 11.27 12.75
C ILE A 3 14.45 11.37 12.04
N ILE A 4 13.49 12.12 12.61
CA ILE A 4 12.16 12.27 12.02
C ILE A 4 12.23 12.99 10.65
N GLU A 5 13.12 13.97 10.50
CA GLU A 5 13.33 14.69 9.24
C GLU A 5 13.93 13.78 8.16
N ARG A 6 14.86 12.89 8.55
CA ARG A 6 15.41 11.86 7.66
C ARG A 6 14.33 10.92 7.15
N ILE A 7 13.48 10.41 8.02
CA ILE A 7 12.37 9.52 7.65
C ILE A 7 11.41 10.24 6.70
N ARG A 8 10.99 11.48 7.02
CA ARG A 8 10.11 12.28 6.16
C ARG A 8 10.73 12.59 4.80
N LYS A 9 12.04 12.80 4.74
CA LYS A 9 12.76 12.98 3.48
C LYS A 9 12.71 11.70 2.65
N LYS A 10 13.07 10.55 3.21
CA LYS A 10 13.01 9.24 2.53
C LYS A 10 11.63 8.92 1.98
N VAL A 11 10.56 9.14 2.76
CA VAL A 11 9.19 8.91 2.30
C VAL A 11 8.81 9.83 1.14
N ARG A 12 9.21 11.11 1.18
CA ARG A 12 8.97 12.05 0.07
C ARG A 12 9.74 11.67 -1.19
N ASP A 13 11.00 11.25 -1.03
CA ASP A 13 11.89 10.91 -2.13
C ASP A 13 11.56 9.51 -2.71
N GLY A 14 10.69 8.73 -2.04
CA GLY A 14 10.40 7.35 -2.41
C GLY A 14 11.56 6.39 -2.12
N ASP A 15 12.48 6.80 -1.26
CA ASP A 15 13.67 6.03 -0.86
C ASP A 15 13.37 5.18 0.38
N TYR A 16 12.44 4.26 0.21
CA TYR A 16 12.04 3.30 1.23
C TYR A 16 11.62 1.98 0.61
N GLU A 17 11.68 0.95 1.43
CA GLU A 17 11.34 -0.41 1.08
C GLU A 17 10.27 -0.94 2.04
N LEU A 18 9.54 -1.95 1.60
CA LEU A 18 8.44 -2.54 2.32
C LEU A 18 8.58 -4.06 2.32
N THR A 19 8.50 -4.64 3.50
CA THR A 19 8.51 -6.09 3.68
C THR A 19 7.20 -6.70 3.17
N ILE A 20 7.29 -7.77 2.39
CA ILE A 20 6.15 -8.52 1.87
C ILE A 20 6.10 -9.94 2.47
N PRO A 21 4.91 -10.54 2.64
CA PRO A 21 3.58 -9.99 2.31
C PRO A 21 2.91 -9.20 3.44
N HIS A 22 3.31 -9.43 4.70
CA HIS A 22 2.56 -9.03 5.90
C HIS A 22 2.09 -7.57 5.91
N PHE A 23 2.95 -6.63 5.48
CA PHE A 23 2.61 -5.22 5.40
C PHE A 23 1.31 -4.96 4.62
N PHE A 24 1.13 -5.63 3.47
CA PHE A 24 -0.03 -5.40 2.61
C PHE A 24 -1.29 -6.08 3.15
N GLU A 25 -1.15 -7.22 3.82
CA GLU A 25 -2.25 -7.96 4.41
C GLU A 25 -2.83 -7.17 5.60
N GLU A 26 -1.97 -6.74 6.52
CA GLU A 26 -2.35 -5.90 7.66
C GLU A 26 -3.01 -4.59 7.19
N MET A 27 -2.43 -3.92 6.20
CA MET A 27 -3.02 -2.71 5.62
C MET A 27 -4.42 -2.97 5.06
N ALA A 28 -4.61 -4.07 4.34
CA ALA A 28 -5.88 -4.37 3.69
C ALA A 28 -6.99 -4.72 4.69
N ASP A 29 -6.63 -5.40 5.78
CA ASP A 29 -7.52 -5.76 6.87
C ASP A 29 -7.92 -4.53 7.70
N ASP A 30 -6.97 -3.62 7.97
CA ASP A 30 -7.22 -2.35 8.64
C ASP A 30 -7.83 -1.27 7.74
N LYS A 31 -8.06 -1.57 6.46
CA LYS A 31 -8.61 -0.65 5.44
C LYS A 31 -7.77 0.63 5.28
N LEU A 32 -6.45 0.51 5.44
CA LEU A 32 -5.49 1.57 5.22
C LEU A 32 -5.02 1.59 3.76
N THR A 33 -4.76 2.79 3.26
CA THR A 33 -4.13 2.99 1.94
C THR A 33 -2.69 3.49 2.12
N PHE A 34 -1.86 3.33 1.08
CA PHE A 34 -0.51 3.89 1.07
C PHE A 34 -0.52 5.39 1.33
N SER A 35 -1.48 6.10 0.73
CA SER A 35 -1.67 7.53 0.95
C SER A 35 -1.91 7.86 2.42
N ASP A 36 -2.59 7.01 3.18
CA ASP A 36 -2.82 7.23 4.61
C ASP A 36 -1.51 7.13 5.40
N ILE A 37 -0.66 6.15 5.09
CA ILE A 37 0.66 5.94 5.71
C ILE A 37 1.62 7.07 5.36
N GLU A 38 1.76 7.39 4.07
CA GLU A 38 2.64 8.46 3.61
C GLU A 38 2.22 9.82 4.21
N ASN A 39 0.91 10.10 4.27
CA ASN A 39 0.41 11.31 4.93
C ASN A 39 0.69 11.30 6.44
N ALA A 40 0.52 10.15 7.12
CA ALA A 40 0.80 10.03 8.54
C ALA A 40 2.27 10.32 8.85
N ILE A 41 3.20 9.75 8.08
CA ILE A 41 4.64 9.98 8.26
C ILE A 41 5.02 11.42 7.90
N ALA A 42 4.53 11.93 6.77
CA ALA A 42 4.86 13.27 6.28
C ALA A 42 4.30 14.38 7.19
N LYS A 43 3.05 14.25 7.67
CA LYS A 43 2.31 15.31 8.37
C LYS A 43 2.19 15.07 9.88
N GLY A 44 2.58 13.90 10.37
CA GLY A 44 2.40 13.51 11.79
C GLY A 44 0.93 13.39 12.21
N ARG A 45 0.01 13.18 11.26
CA ARG A 45 -1.44 13.12 11.52
C ARG A 45 -2.03 11.83 10.96
N VAL A 46 -2.54 10.97 11.84
CA VAL A 46 -3.30 9.77 11.46
C VAL A 46 -4.79 10.15 11.37
N ARG A 47 -5.35 10.23 10.16
CA ARG A 47 -6.80 10.39 9.97
C ARG A 47 -7.46 9.02 10.06
N LYS A 48 -7.84 8.58 11.26
CA LYS A 48 -8.58 7.33 11.43
C LYS A 48 -10.00 7.47 10.86
N LYS A 49 -10.31 6.77 9.77
CA LYS A 49 -11.70 6.52 9.39
C LYS A 49 -12.28 5.54 10.39
N VAL A 50 -13.12 6.03 11.30
CA VAL A 50 -13.82 5.18 12.26
C VAL A 50 -14.89 4.40 11.50
N TYR A 51 -14.61 3.15 11.17
CA TYR A 51 -15.66 2.21 10.78
C TYR A 51 -16.35 1.72 12.07
N PRO A 52 -17.69 1.68 12.13
CA PRO A 52 -18.37 1.01 13.23
C PRO A 52 -17.94 -0.46 13.20
N ARG A 53 -17.15 -0.87 14.20
CA ARG A 53 -16.83 -2.28 14.41
C ARG A 53 -18.09 -3.00 14.86
N PRO A 54 -18.42 -4.20 14.34
CA PRO A 54 -19.31 -5.10 15.06
C PRO A 54 -18.61 -5.45 16.38
N SER A 55 -19.25 -5.14 17.51
CA SER A 55 -18.69 -5.36 18.83
C SER A 55 -18.58 -6.85 19.13
N TRP A 56 -17.37 -7.37 19.15
CA TRP A 56 -17.04 -8.48 20.04
C TRP A 56 -16.15 -7.90 21.13
N TYR A 57 -16.45 -8.27 22.38
CA TYR A 57 -16.08 -7.64 23.67
C TYR A 57 -17.04 -6.53 24.15
N GLN A 58 -18.08 -6.97 24.87
CA GLN A 58 -18.77 -6.16 25.88
C GLN A 58 -17.80 -5.85 27.02
N ILE A 59 -17.42 -4.59 27.17
CA ILE A 59 -17.00 -4.06 28.46
C ILE A 59 -18.06 -3.04 28.84
N ARG A 60 -18.95 -3.46 29.76
CA ARG A 60 -19.83 -2.55 30.51
C ARG A 60 -18.91 -1.59 31.24
N ASN A 61 -18.95 -0.31 30.92
CA ASN A 61 -18.76 0.77 31.88
C ASN A 61 -19.51 2.02 31.39
N ARG A 62 -20.53 2.35 32.18
CA ARG A 62 -21.53 3.40 32.05
C ARG A 62 -20.99 4.66 32.72
N TRP A 63 -20.91 5.81 32.03
CA TRP A 63 -20.83 7.18 32.60
C TRP A 63 -21.26 8.21 31.52
N PRO A 64 -21.66 9.45 31.87
CA PRO A 64 -23.02 9.97 31.72
C PRO A 64 -23.24 10.87 30.49
N ARG A 65 -24.52 11.11 30.18
CA ARG A 65 -25.00 11.99 29.12
C ARG A 65 -24.55 13.44 29.35
N ALA A 66 -23.99 14.07 28.31
CA ALA A 66 -23.97 15.53 28.20
C ALA A 66 -24.09 15.97 26.73
N GLY A 67 -25.14 16.77 26.46
CA GLY A 67 -25.11 17.93 25.55
C GLY A 67 -25.07 17.70 24.04
N ARG A 68 -26.25 17.75 23.40
CA ARG A 68 -26.38 18.14 21.98
C ARG A 68 -26.06 19.63 21.83
N GLN A 69 -25.28 19.99 20.81
CA GLN A 69 -25.61 21.18 20.01
C GLN A 69 -25.13 21.01 18.57
N ARG A 70 -26.08 21.23 17.66
CA ARG A 70 -25.93 21.18 16.21
C ARG A 70 -25.29 22.49 15.76
N ASN A 71 -24.34 22.45 14.82
CA ASN A 71 -24.21 23.54 13.85
C ASN A 71 -23.82 22.99 12.47
N ARG A 72 -24.75 23.19 11.54
CA ARG A 72 -24.60 22.97 10.11
C ARG A 72 -23.96 24.21 9.51
N HIS A 73 -22.75 24.08 8.95
CA HIS A 73 -22.33 24.98 7.89
C HIS A 73 -21.72 24.17 6.75
N ARG A 74 -22.48 24.10 5.64
CA ARG A 74 -21.99 23.72 4.31
C ARG A 74 -21.05 24.82 3.83
N LEU A 75 -19.84 24.48 3.44
CA LEU A 75 -19.02 25.34 2.59
C LEU A 75 -19.18 24.91 1.13
N PRO A 76 -19.28 25.86 0.19
CA PRO A 76 -19.52 25.58 -1.22
C PRO A 76 -18.26 25.03 -1.91
N ILE A 77 -18.48 24.03 -2.76
CA ILE A 77 -17.47 23.48 -3.67
C ILE A 77 -17.44 24.42 -4.89
N GLN A 78 -16.34 25.15 -5.08
CA GLN A 78 -16.10 25.91 -6.29
C GLN A 78 -15.46 25.00 -7.34
N ASP A 79 -16.14 24.93 -8.49
CA ASP A 79 -15.88 24.10 -9.64
C ASP A 79 -14.92 24.84 -10.59
N HIS A 80 -13.65 24.45 -10.62
CA HIS A 80 -12.69 24.99 -11.60
C HIS A 80 -12.56 24.03 -12.79
N ARG A 81 -13.49 24.17 -13.74
CA ARG A 81 -13.31 23.69 -15.11
C ARG A 81 -12.27 24.56 -15.82
N ALA A 82 -11.03 24.09 -15.89
CA ALA A 82 -10.01 24.70 -16.75
C ALA A 82 -10.12 24.14 -18.17
N ASN A 83 -10.52 25.01 -19.09
CA ASN A 83 -10.38 24.89 -20.54
C ASN A 83 -8.91 24.68 -20.92
N TYR A 84 -8.61 23.65 -21.70
CA TYR A 84 -7.43 23.60 -22.55
C TYR A 84 -7.84 23.15 -23.94
N SER A 85 -8.30 24.11 -24.74
CA SER A 85 -8.37 23.98 -26.18
C SER A 85 -6.97 24.17 -26.77
N SER A 86 -6.71 23.42 -27.83
CA SER A 86 -5.65 23.64 -28.83
C SER A 86 -4.19 23.58 -28.37
N LEU A 87 -3.61 22.39 -28.34
CA LEU A 87 -2.21 22.21 -28.75
C LEU A 87 -2.10 21.03 -29.74
N ARG A 88 -1.70 21.38 -30.96
CA ARG A 88 -1.45 20.49 -32.09
C ARG A 88 -0.42 19.42 -31.70
N LEU A 89 -0.81 18.16 -31.79
CA LEU A 89 0.07 17.00 -31.55
C LEU A 89 1.03 16.80 -32.73
N ILE A 90 2.24 17.32 -32.63
CA ILE A 90 3.37 16.85 -33.44
C ILE A 90 3.79 15.49 -32.88
N LYS A 91 3.47 14.41 -33.62
CA LYS A 91 3.90 13.03 -33.33
C LYS A 91 5.41 12.89 -33.58
N LEU A 92 6.22 13.17 -32.58
CA LEU A 92 7.60 12.66 -32.52
C LEU A 92 7.58 11.32 -31.80
N ARG A 93 7.56 10.22 -32.55
CA ARG A 93 7.88 8.88 -32.03
C ARG A 93 9.36 8.85 -31.70
N CYS A 94 9.70 9.19 -30.46
CA CYS A 94 11.04 8.96 -29.93
C CYS A 94 11.06 7.58 -29.24
N PRO A 95 11.84 6.60 -29.72
CA PRO A 95 11.95 5.30 -29.07
C PRO A 95 12.77 5.46 -27.78
N MET A 96 12.07 5.61 -26.65
CA MET A 96 12.70 5.62 -25.34
C MET A 96 13.28 4.24 -25.03
N LYS A 97 14.58 4.02 -25.30
CA LYS A 97 15.36 2.92 -24.70
C LYS A 97 15.33 3.11 -23.18
N LYS A 98 14.40 2.43 -22.50
CA LYS A 98 14.36 2.39 -21.03
C LYS A 98 15.59 1.65 -20.54
N ARG A 99 16.64 2.38 -20.13
CA ARG A 99 17.72 1.83 -19.31
C ARG A 99 17.10 1.41 -17.99
N THR A 100 16.91 0.10 -17.79
CA THR A 100 16.51 -0.47 -16.50
C THR A 100 17.69 -0.34 -15.55
N ARG A 101 17.78 0.79 -14.83
CA ARG A 101 18.70 0.86 -13.69
C ARG A 101 18.18 -0.12 -12.65
N LYS A 102 18.98 -1.16 -12.39
CA LYS A 102 18.72 -2.16 -11.34
C LYS A 102 18.69 -1.43 -9.99
N TYR A 103 17.71 -1.73 -9.14
CA TYR A 103 17.58 -1.07 -7.84
C TYR A 103 18.51 -1.79 -6.85
N ASP A 104 19.25 -1.04 -6.04
CA ASP A 104 20.08 -1.61 -4.98
C ASP A 104 19.29 -1.66 -3.68
N TYR A 105 18.97 -2.88 -3.24
CA TYR A 105 18.22 -3.14 -2.00
C TYR A 105 19.12 -3.21 -0.76
N GLY A 106 20.42 -3.00 -0.91
CA GLY A 106 21.36 -2.98 0.20
C GLY A 106 21.45 -4.32 0.96
N GLU A 107 21.45 -4.23 2.28
CA GLU A 107 21.64 -5.36 3.20
C GLU A 107 20.33 -5.74 3.90
N CYS A 108 20.18 -7.04 4.15
CA CYS A 108 19.02 -7.58 4.86
C CYS A 108 18.96 -7.07 6.30
N GLU A 109 17.84 -6.50 6.73
CA GLU A 109 17.63 -6.04 8.11
C GLU A 109 17.65 -7.16 9.17
N ILE A 110 17.54 -8.43 8.76
CA ILE A 110 17.49 -9.59 9.67
C ILE A 110 18.88 -10.21 9.88
N CYS A 111 19.66 -10.37 8.80
CA CYS A 111 20.91 -11.13 8.83
C CYS A 111 22.10 -10.41 8.17
N ASN A 112 21.94 -9.15 7.77
CA ASN A 112 22.98 -8.29 7.17
C ASN A 112 23.59 -8.80 5.86
N SER A 113 23.10 -9.90 5.29
CA SER A 113 23.56 -10.36 3.97
C SER A 113 23.01 -9.49 2.84
N LYS A 114 23.74 -9.41 1.74
CA LYS A 114 23.38 -8.59 0.58
C LYS A 114 22.08 -9.07 -0.07
N MET A 115 21.15 -8.15 -0.30
CA MET A 115 19.89 -8.44 -0.98
C MET A 115 20.08 -8.51 -2.49
N VAL A 116 19.37 -9.43 -3.14
CA VAL A 116 19.44 -9.65 -4.59
C VAL A 116 18.09 -9.36 -5.21
N GLU A 117 18.04 -8.44 -6.18
CA GLU A 117 16.83 -8.20 -6.97
C GLU A 117 16.45 -9.45 -7.78
N ARG A 118 15.22 -9.94 -7.58
CA ARG A 118 14.62 -11.07 -8.29
C ARG A 118 13.19 -10.75 -8.68
N ARG A 119 12.70 -11.42 -9.72
CA ARG A 119 11.28 -11.46 -10.09
C ARG A 119 10.65 -12.66 -9.41
N ILE A 120 9.77 -12.42 -8.45
CA ILE A 120 9.15 -13.47 -7.65
C ILE A 120 7.65 -13.56 -7.91
N LYS A 121 7.10 -14.74 -7.65
CA LYS A 121 5.67 -14.94 -7.48
C LYS A 121 5.34 -14.67 -6.01
N GLN A 122 4.41 -13.76 -5.76
CA GLN A 122 3.98 -13.39 -4.42
C GLN A 122 2.48 -13.58 -4.28
N ASP A 123 2.09 -14.38 -3.30
CA ASP A 123 0.73 -14.55 -2.84
C ASP A 123 0.40 -13.55 -1.73
N PHE A 124 -0.86 -13.11 -1.71
CA PHE A 124 -1.42 -12.22 -0.70
C PHE A 124 -2.78 -12.74 -0.27
N TRP A 125 -2.99 -12.83 1.04
CA TRP A 125 -4.29 -13.09 1.63
C TRP A 125 -4.98 -11.77 1.94
N ILE A 126 -5.95 -11.40 1.10
CA ILE A 126 -6.65 -10.12 1.22
C ILE A 126 -8.14 -10.38 1.42
N ARG A 127 -8.66 -10.03 2.61
CA ARG A 127 -10.10 -10.14 2.95
C ARG A 127 -10.66 -11.54 2.66
N GLY A 128 -9.93 -12.57 3.07
CA GLY A 128 -10.31 -13.98 2.89
C GLY A 128 -10.19 -14.50 1.45
N LYS A 129 -9.48 -13.80 0.56
CA LYS A 129 -9.18 -14.25 -0.81
C LYS A 129 -7.69 -14.35 -1.04
N LEU A 130 -7.25 -15.45 -1.62
CA LEU A 130 -5.88 -15.64 -2.08
C LEU A 130 -5.69 -14.97 -3.45
N VAL A 131 -4.77 -14.02 -3.52
CA VAL A 131 -4.39 -13.32 -4.76
C VAL A 131 -2.92 -13.58 -5.03
N ILE A 132 -2.60 -14.20 -6.16
CA ILE A 132 -1.23 -14.48 -6.57
C ILE A 132 -0.83 -13.49 -7.65
N ILE A 133 0.21 -12.70 -7.39
CA ILE A 133 0.80 -11.76 -8.34
C ILE A 133 2.14 -12.32 -8.78
N ASP A 134 2.26 -12.55 -10.09
CA ASP A 134 3.51 -13.02 -10.68
C ASP A 134 4.40 -11.85 -11.09
N ASN A 135 5.69 -12.15 -11.29
CA ASN A 135 6.68 -11.24 -11.85
C ASN A 135 6.89 -9.94 -11.03
N VAL A 136 6.81 -10.04 -9.70
CA VAL A 136 7.01 -8.92 -8.77
C VAL A 136 8.51 -8.68 -8.59
N PRO A 137 9.05 -7.49 -8.93
CA PRO A 137 10.44 -7.15 -8.65
C PRO A 137 10.63 -6.92 -7.14
N ALA A 138 11.46 -7.74 -6.51
CA ALA A 138 11.71 -7.69 -5.07
C ALA A 138 13.19 -7.93 -4.75
N GLY A 139 13.68 -7.28 -3.70
CA GLY A 139 14.92 -7.65 -3.05
C GLY A 139 14.68 -8.91 -2.23
N VAL A 140 15.45 -9.96 -2.51
CA VAL A 140 15.36 -11.23 -1.78
C VAL A 140 16.68 -11.50 -1.09
N CYS A 141 16.63 -11.74 0.21
CA CYS A 141 17.78 -12.18 0.98
C CYS A 141 18.11 -13.63 0.61
N SER A 142 19.36 -13.89 0.22
CA SER A 142 19.80 -15.25 -0.16
C SER A 142 20.01 -16.18 1.03
N GLN A 143 20.08 -15.65 2.26
CA GLN A 143 20.28 -16.43 3.48
C GLN A 143 18.98 -16.71 4.25
N CYS A 144 18.25 -15.65 4.66
CA CYS A 144 17.04 -15.81 5.48
C CYS A 144 15.72 -15.80 4.68
N GLY A 145 15.77 -15.51 3.37
CA GLY A 145 14.58 -15.51 2.51
C GLY A 145 13.66 -14.32 2.70
N SER A 146 14.03 -13.30 3.49
CA SER A 146 13.26 -12.07 3.59
C SER A 146 13.09 -11.39 2.23
N LYS A 147 11.94 -10.77 2.04
CA LYS A 147 11.54 -10.17 0.77
C LYS A 147 11.10 -8.73 1.00
N VAL A 148 11.64 -7.83 0.21
CA VAL A 148 11.32 -6.40 0.27
C VAL A 148 11.00 -5.87 -1.13
N VAL A 149 10.12 -4.88 -1.20
CA VAL A 149 9.79 -4.17 -2.45
C VAL A 149 10.06 -2.69 -2.28
N ASN A 150 10.59 -2.04 -3.31
CA ASN A 150 10.81 -0.59 -3.28
C ASN A 150 9.47 0.18 -3.32
N ALA A 151 9.51 1.46 -3.01
CA ALA A 151 8.32 2.32 -2.96
C ALA A 151 7.48 2.30 -4.24
N GLU A 152 8.10 2.32 -5.44
CA GLU A 152 7.37 2.28 -6.71
C GLU A 152 6.60 0.96 -6.86
N THR A 153 7.27 -0.16 -6.61
CA THR A 153 6.68 -1.49 -6.71
C THR A 153 5.58 -1.67 -5.66
N GLY A 154 5.81 -1.20 -4.44
CA GLY A 154 4.80 -1.23 -3.37
C GLY A 154 3.53 -0.47 -3.73
N LYS A 155 3.65 0.74 -4.29
CA LYS A 155 2.50 1.54 -4.78
C LYS A 155 1.72 0.83 -5.89
N ARG A 156 2.43 0.17 -6.80
CA ARG A 156 1.81 -0.64 -7.87
C ARG A 156 1.05 -1.83 -7.31
N LEU A 157 1.67 -2.59 -6.40
CA LEU A 157 1.03 -3.71 -5.72
C LEU A 157 -0.23 -3.25 -4.99
N ALA A 158 -0.16 -2.19 -4.20
CA ALA A 158 -1.32 -1.64 -3.49
C ALA A 158 -2.47 -1.25 -4.44
N THR A 159 -2.15 -0.64 -5.58
CA THR A 159 -3.15 -0.26 -6.60
C THR A 159 -3.84 -1.49 -7.20
N VAL A 160 -3.08 -2.57 -7.45
CA VAL A 160 -3.62 -3.84 -7.94
C VAL A 160 -4.48 -4.49 -6.86
N LEU A 161 -4.04 -4.46 -5.60
CA LEU A 161 -4.74 -5.08 -4.49
C LEU A 161 -6.04 -4.37 -4.09
N GLN A 162 -6.11 -3.04 -4.26
CA GLN A 162 -7.31 -2.24 -3.95
C GLN A 162 -8.42 -2.32 -5.01
N SER A 163 -8.16 -2.92 -6.18
CA SER A 163 -9.09 -2.92 -7.32
C SER A 163 -9.61 -4.33 -7.65
N PRO A 164 -10.62 -4.86 -6.94
CA PRO A 164 -11.17 -6.19 -7.20
C PRO A 164 -11.66 -6.37 -8.63
N LYS A 165 -12.17 -5.29 -9.26
CA LYS A 165 -12.61 -5.30 -10.66
C LYS A 165 -11.49 -5.63 -11.66
N LYS A 166 -10.22 -5.43 -11.29
CA LYS A 166 -9.08 -5.79 -12.15
C LYS A 166 -8.77 -7.28 -12.11
N TRP A 167 -9.25 -8.00 -11.10
CA TRP A 167 -9.05 -9.44 -10.96
C TRP A 167 -10.09 -10.27 -11.72
N SER A 168 -11.14 -9.63 -12.25
CA SER A 168 -12.22 -10.35 -12.96
C SER A 168 -11.75 -11.06 -14.24
N LYS A 169 -10.59 -10.67 -14.79
CA LYS A 169 -9.95 -11.30 -15.95
C LYS A 169 -8.78 -12.23 -15.56
N ALA A 170 -8.47 -12.35 -14.28
CA ALA A 170 -7.36 -13.18 -13.81
C ALA A 170 -7.75 -14.67 -13.81
N SER A 171 -6.76 -15.54 -13.99
CA SER A 171 -6.92 -16.98 -13.81
C SER A 171 -7.26 -17.29 -12.35
N VAL A 172 -8.32 -18.06 -12.13
CA VAL A 172 -8.76 -18.48 -10.79
C VAL A 172 -8.27 -19.91 -10.53
N ILE A 173 -7.53 -20.10 -9.45
CA ILE A 173 -7.13 -21.43 -8.96
C ILE A 173 -8.12 -21.84 -7.88
N ARG A 174 -8.70 -23.04 -7.98
CA ARG A 174 -9.51 -23.62 -6.90
C ARG A 174 -8.57 -24.23 -5.86
N VAL A 175 -8.56 -23.66 -4.66
CA VAL A 175 -7.74 -24.14 -3.55
C VAL A 175 -8.64 -24.91 -2.58
N PRO A 176 -8.42 -26.21 -2.35
CA PRO A 176 -9.18 -26.96 -1.36
C PRO A 176 -8.85 -26.46 0.05
N ILE A 177 -9.88 -26.29 0.89
CA ILE A 177 -9.73 -26.00 2.31
C ILE A 177 -10.18 -27.27 3.05
N VAL A 178 -9.27 -27.85 3.84
CA VAL A 178 -9.53 -29.01 4.68
C VAL A 178 -9.48 -28.60 6.14
N GLU A 179 -10.47 -29.03 6.93
CA GLU A 179 -10.46 -28.84 8.38
C GLU A 179 -9.62 -29.94 9.03
N LEU A 180 -8.64 -29.56 9.84
CA LEU A 180 -7.91 -30.51 10.67
C LEU A 180 -8.81 -30.89 11.85
N ARG A 181 -9.36 -32.10 11.83
CA ARG A 181 -10.06 -32.66 13.00
C ARG A 181 -9.02 -33.03 14.06
N PRO A 182 -9.22 -32.64 15.34
CA PRO A 182 -8.34 -33.02 16.44
C PRO A 182 -8.40 -34.53 16.71
#